data_AF-A0A9D9QYV2-F1
#
_entry.id   AF-A0A9D9QYV2-F1
#
_cell.length_a   1.000
_cell.length_b   1.000
_cell.length_c   1.000
_cell.angle_alpha   90.00
_cell.angle_beta   90.00
_cell.angle_gamma   90.00
#
_symmetry.space_group_name_H-M   'P 1'
#
loop_
_entity.id
_entity.type
_entity.pdbx_description
1 polymer ?
#
loop_
_entity_poly.entity_id
_entity_poly.type
_entity_poly.pdbx_seq_one_letter_code
_entity_poly.pdbx_strand_id
1 'polypeptide(L)'
;MKRIPRGIYTQEFRAQAVSLHEVDGLTISEAARRFSLPPGTLKNWIHAARLDKLDDIGKNQKPLTELEMELVRAKRKLAEVKMERDLLKKSNGLLCEGVAVKYGRMESLRQHYPVALMSRVFEVSESGYYAWRDRPLSARAQAIQEITEYIEISYNRQRKQARLGYLSPAAFMRQYYEKLFAA
;
A
#
# COMPACT_ATOMS: atom_id res chain seq x y z
N MET A 1 -6.04 4.95 -0.20
CA MET A 1 -5.91 4.09 1.01
C MET A 1 -6.76 4.65 2.14
N LYS A 2 -7.63 3.84 2.76
CA LYS A 2 -8.37 4.25 3.96
C LYS A 2 -7.36 4.37 5.11
N ARG A 3 -7.10 5.59 5.58
CA ARG A 3 -6.19 5.85 6.72
C ARG A 3 -6.79 5.27 7.99
N ILE A 4 -5.94 4.73 8.86
CA ILE A 4 -6.34 4.31 10.21
C ILE A 4 -6.99 5.52 10.91
N PRO A 5 -8.21 5.38 11.46
CA PRO A 5 -8.86 6.47 12.19
C PRO A 5 -7.93 6.97 13.31
N ARG A 6 -7.68 8.29 13.36
CA ARG A 6 -6.88 8.90 14.43
C ARG A 6 -7.64 8.76 15.75
N GLY A 7 -6.93 8.49 16.85
CA GLY A 7 -7.52 8.47 18.19
C GLY A 7 -8.05 9.86 18.55
N ILE A 8 -9.30 9.92 18.99
CA ILE A 8 -9.94 11.13 19.49
C ILE A 8 -9.86 11.05 21.02
N TYR A 9 -9.24 12.05 21.66
CA TYR A 9 -8.98 12.07 23.09
C TYR A 9 -9.73 13.24 23.74
N THR A 10 -10.23 13.07 24.96
CA THR A 10 -10.89 14.14 25.74
C THR A 10 -9.90 15.24 26.10
N GLN A 11 -10.41 16.44 26.38
CA GLN A 11 -9.60 17.58 26.85
C GLN A 11 -8.92 17.27 28.18
N GLU A 12 -9.67 16.71 29.13
CA GLU A 12 -9.15 16.30 30.45
C GLU A 12 -8.00 15.30 30.34
N PHE A 13 -8.15 14.30 29.46
CA PHE A 13 -7.11 13.30 29.25
C PHE A 13 -5.81 13.91 28.68
N ARG A 14 -5.94 14.92 27.80
CA ARG A 14 -4.76 15.63 27.27
C ARG A 14 -4.09 16.48 28.35
N ALA A 15 -4.87 17.17 29.17
CA ALA A 15 -4.36 17.97 30.28
C ALA A 15 -3.62 17.09 31.30
N GLN A 16 -4.19 15.94 31.65
CA GLN A 16 -3.56 14.97 32.56
C GLN A 16 -2.25 14.40 31.98
N ALA A 17 -2.23 14.12 30.67
CA ALA A 17 -1.03 13.63 29.99
C ALA A 17 0.11 14.67 29.95
N VAL A 18 -0.22 15.96 29.77
CA VAL A 18 0.76 17.06 29.81
C VAL A 18 1.25 17.31 31.24
N SER A 19 0.35 17.26 32.24
CA SER A 19 0.69 17.44 33.65
C SER A 19 1.77 16.45 34.13
N LEU A 20 1.74 15.19 33.68
CA LEU A 20 2.74 14.19 34.06
C LEU A 20 4.17 14.51 33.56
N HIS A 21 4.31 15.32 32.51
CA HIS A 21 5.61 15.77 32.04
C HIS A 21 6.04 17.08 32.72
N GLU A 22 5.12 18.04 32.85
CA GLU A 22 5.45 19.38 33.35
C GLU A 22 5.50 19.46 34.89
N VAL A 23 4.61 18.75 35.58
CA VAL A 23 4.52 18.74 37.04
C VAL A 23 5.37 17.62 37.63
N ASP A 24 5.20 16.40 37.14
CA ASP A 24 5.88 15.22 37.71
C ASP A 24 7.29 14.99 37.12
N GLY A 25 7.69 15.79 36.11
CA GLY A 25 9.04 15.76 35.52
C GLY A 25 9.39 14.49 34.73
N LEU A 26 8.41 13.62 34.41
CA LEU A 26 8.70 12.39 33.67
C LEU A 26 9.14 12.69 32.24
N THR A 27 9.96 11.82 31.66
CA THR A 27 10.31 11.92 30.24
C THR A 27 9.08 11.71 29.34
N ILE A 28 9.03 12.37 28.18
CA ILE A 28 7.92 12.26 27.21
C ILE A 28 7.63 10.80 26.86
N SER A 29 8.69 9.99 26.68
CA SER A 29 8.56 8.56 26.35
C SER A 29 7.96 7.72 27.49
N GLU A 30 8.16 8.12 28.74
CA GLU A 30 7.65 7.40 29.90
C GLU A 30 6.21 7.80 30.23
N ALA A 31 5.90 9.10 30.17
CA ALA A 31 4.52 9.59 30.23
C ALA A 31 3.66 9.01 29.10
N ALA A 32 4.19 8.95 27.87
CA ALA A 32 3.49 8.34 26.74
C ALA A 32 3.22 6.84 26.94
N ARG A 33 4.17 6.10 27.54
CA ARG A 33 3.98 4.68 27.85
C ARG A 33 2.88 4.45 28.88
N ARG A 34 2.82 5.26 29.95
CA ARG A 34 1.78 5.15 30.99
C ARG A 34 0.37 5.32 30.43
N PHE A 35 0.18 6.23 29.48
CA PHE A 35 -1.12 6.46 28.83
C PHE A 35 -1.34 5.62 27.56
N SER A 36 -0.43 4.72 27.20
CA SER A 36 -0.49 3.95 25.95
C SER A 36 -0.63 4.82 24.69
N LEU A 37 0.08 5.96 24.66
CA LEU A 37 0.05 6.93 23.57
C LEU A 37 1.31 6.83 22.70
N PRO A 38 1.21 7.14 21.39
CA PRO A 38 2.40 7.39 20.57
C PRO A 38 3.17 8.59 21.12
N PRO A 39 4.51 8.52 21.29
CA PRO A 39 5.30 9.60 21.90
C PRO A 39 5.21 10.93 21.12
N GLY A 40 5.06 10.85 19.79
CA GLY A 40 4.83 12.03 18.95
C GLY A 40 3.51 12.75 19.23
N THR A 41 2.48 12.05 19.73
CA THR A 41 1.20 12.66 20.08
C THR A 41 1.34 13.49 21.35
N LEU A 42 1.99 12.96 22.39
CA LEU A 42 2.25 13.68 23.62
C LEU A 42 3.18 14.88 23.40
N LYS A 43 4.22 14.74 22.58
CA LYS A 43 5.09 15.85 22.18
C LYS A 43 4.31 17.01 21.55
N ASN A 44 3.35 16.71 20.68
CA ASN A 44 2.51 17.72 20.05
C ASN A 44 1.57 18.40 21.06
N TRP A 45 1.06 17.67 22.05
CA TRP A 45 0.21 18.24 23.11
C TRP A 45 0.98 19.16 24.05
N ILE A 46 2.18 18.77 24.47
CA ILE A 46 3.06 19.63 25.30
C ILE A 46 3.38 20.92 24.54
N HIS A 47 3.68 20.83 23.26
CA HIS A 47 3.93 22.02 22.44
C HIS A 47 2.69 22.93 22.35
N ALA A 48 1.50 22.35 22.19
CA ALA A 48 0.26 23.12 22.15
C ALA A 48 -0.13 23.71 23.51
N ALA A 49 0.16 23.02 24.63
CA ALA A 49 -0.04 23.52 25.98
C ALA A 49 0.82 24.75 26.27
N ARG A 50 2.09 24.73 25.86
CA ARG A 50 2.99 25.89 25.96
C ARG A 50 2.57 27.10 25.12
N LEU A 51 1.67 26.89 24.16
CA LEU A 51 1.12 27.94 23.30
C LEU A 51 -0.30 28.36 23.72
N ASP A 52 -0.80 27.88 24.87
CA ASP A 52 -2.19 28.04 25.34
C ASP A 52 -3.26 27.60 24.33
N LYS A 53 -2.89 26.68 23.42
CA LYS A 53 -3.75 26.12 22.37
C LYS A 53 -4.11 24.67 22.62
N LEU A 54 -3.99 24.19 23.85
CA LEU A 54 -4.34 22.80 24.18
C LEU A 54 -5.84 22.53 23.94
N ASP A 55 -6.67 23.51 24.24
CA ASP A 55 -8.11 23.46 24.06
C ASP A 55 -8.53 23.58 22.59
N ASP A 56 -7.68 24.17 21.74
CA ASP A 56 -7.89 24.23 20.29
C ASP A 56 -7.73 22.88 19.60
N ILE A 57 -7.01 21.95 20.23
CA ILE A 57 -6.83 20.61 19.68
C ILE A 57 -8.20 19.93 19.66
N GLY A 58 -8.64 19.45 18.50
CA GLY A 58 -9.86 18.64 18.41
C GLY A 58 -11.17 19.33 18.83
N LYS A 59 -11.27 20.67 18.83
CA LYS A 59 -12.53 21.41 19.08
C LYS A 59 -13.72 20.91 18.27
N ASN A 60 -13.45 20.35 17.08
CA ASN A 60 -14.47 19.79 16.19
C ASN A 60 -14.71 18.27 16.39
N GLN A 61 -14.17 17.65 17.44
CA GLN A 61 -14.27 16.22 17.69
C GLN A 61 -14.90 15.95 19.05
N LYS A 62 -16.11 15.38 19.03
CA LYS A 62 -16.80 14.91 20.24
C LYS A 62 -15.94 13.80 20.88
N PRO A 63 -15.54 13.89 22.15
CA PRO A 63 -14.82 12.81 22.80
C PRO A 63 -15.70 11.55 22.79
N LEU A 64 -15.15 10.46 22.26
CA LEU A 64 -15.87 9.19 22.23
C LEU A 64 -15.94 8.62 23.64
N THR A 65 -17.15 8.30 24.06
CA THR A 65 -17.45 7.51 25.26
C THR A 65 -16.71 6.17 25.21
N GLU A 66 -16.46 5.53 26.35
CA GLU A 66 -15.78 4.23 26.42
C GLU A 66 -16.40 3.18 25.47
N LEU A 67 -17.74 3.08 25.48
CA LEU A 67 -18.50 2.24 24.55
C LEU A 67 -18.28 2.60 23.08
N GLU A 68 -18.14 3.89 22.76
CA GLU A 68 -17.89 4.34 21.39
C GLU A 68 -16.47 3.99 20.97
N MET A 69 -15.48 4.05 21.88
CA MET A 69 -14.12 3.60 21.62
C MET A 69 -14.06 2.10 21.32
N GLU A 70 -14.76 1.28 22.12
CA GLU A 70 -14.89 -0.15 21.86
C GLU A 70 -15.54 -0.43 20.52
N LEU A 71 -16.62 0.30 20.19
CA LEU A 71 -17.31 0.20 18.92
C LEU A 71 -16.38 0.55 17.75
N VAL A 72 -15.54 1.58 17.87
CA VAL A 72 -14.53 1.91 16.86
C VAL A 72 -13.48 0.81 16.72
N ARG A 73 -12.97 0.26 17.83
CA ARG A 73 -12.01 -0.87 17.81
C ARG A 73 -12.63 -2.10 17.14
N ALA A 74 -13.86 -2.44 17.49
CA ALA A 74 -14.60 -3.56 16.92
C ALA A 74 -14.86 -3.37 15.43
N LYS A 75 -15.35 -2.18 15.01
CA LYS A 75 -15.54 -1.84 13.59
C LYS A 75 -14.24 -1.92 12.81
N ARG A 76 -13.11 -1.53 13.41
CA ARG A 76 -11.79 -1.63 12.78
C ARG A 76 -11.39 -3.09 12.55
N LYS A 77 -11.48 -3.95 13.57
CA LYS A 77 -11.21 -5.39 13.45
C LYS A 77 -12.12 -6.03 12.40
N LEU A 78 -13.40 -5.69 12.40
CA LEU A 78 -14.36 -6.20 11.45
C LEU A 78 -14.03 -5.78 10.01
N ALA A 79 -13.58 -4.54 9.81
CA ALA A 79 -13.12 -4.07 8.50
C ALA A 79 -11.87 -4.81 8.02
N GLU A 80 -10.91 -5.05 8.92
CA GLU A 80 -9.67 -5.79 8.65
C GLU A 80 -9.97 -7.24 8.23
N VAL A 81 -10.73 -7.97 9.03
CA VAL A 81 -11.12 -9.37 8.74
C VAL A 81 -11.95 -9.47 7.45
N LYS A 82 -12.84 -8.50 7.18
CA LYS A 82 -13.56 -8.45 5.90
C LYS A 82 -12.60 -8.30 4.72
N MET A 83 -11.61 -7.42 4.82
CA MET A 83 -10.61 -7.23 3.76
C MET A 83 -9.78 -8.50 3.54
N GLU A 84 -9.36 -9.19 4.60
CA GLU A 84 -8.61 -10.45 4.49
C GLU A 84 -9.41 -11.55 3.81
N ARG A 85 -10.66 -11.75 4.24
CA ARG A 85 -11.58 -12.69 3.59
C ARG A 85 -11.76 -12.36 2.11
N ASP A 86 -11.99 -11.08 1.77
CA ASP A 86 -12.21 -10.67 0.38
C ASP A 86 -10.93 -10.80 -0.46
N LEU A 87 -9.76 -10.61 0.15
CA LEU A 87 -8.47 -10.85 -0.48
C LEU A 87 -8.27 -12.34 -0.76
N LEU A 88 -8.58 -13.23 0.20
CA LEU A 88 -8.47 -14.68 0.03
C LEU A 88 -9.38 -15.18 -1.10
N LYS A 89 -10.61 -14.66 -1.21
CA LYS A 89 -11.47 -14.97 -2.37
C LYS A 89 -10.84 -14.57 -3.70
N LYS A 90 -10.04 -13.51 -3.72
CA LYS A 90 -9.31 -13.03 -4.92
C LYS A 90 -7.92 -13.64 -5.08
N SER A 91 -7.43 -14.43 -4.13
CA SER A 91 -6.07 -14.97 -4.18
C SER A 91 -5.96 -16.17 -5.13
N ASN A 92 -7.07 -16.81 -5.53
CA ASN A 92 -7.09 -17.86 -6.55
C ASN A 92 -6.07 -19.01 -6.31
N GLY A 93 -5.87 -19.42 -5.06
CA GLY A 93 -4.96 -20.54 -4.73
C GLY A 93 -3.47 -20.18 -4.59
N LEU A 94 -3.10 -18.90 -4.65
CA LEU A 94 -1.70 -18.43 -4.61
C LEU A 94 -0.88 -18.82 -3.37
N LEU A 95 -1.49 -19.38 -2.33
CA LEU A 95 -0.77 -19.78 -1.12
C LEU A 95 0.22 -20.92 -1.38
N CYS A 96 -0.03 -21.74 -2.40
CA CYS A 96 0.84 -22.84 -2.82
C CYS A 96 1.91 -22.44 -3.86
N GLU A 97 1.94 -21.16 -4.26
CA GLU A 97 2.82 -20.66 -5.31
C GLU A 97 4.12 -20.07 -4.77
N GLY A 98 5.11 -19.94 -5.65
CA GLY A 98 6.38 -19.29 -5.33
C GLY A 98 6.23 -17.80 -4.97
N VAL A 99 7.19 -17.28 -4.20
CA VAL A 99 7.16 -15.89 -3.66
C VAL A 99 7.04 -14.83 -4.77
N ALA A 100 7.64 -15.05 -5.95
CA ALA A 100 7.53 -14.14 -7.08
C ALA A 100 6.09 -14.02 -7.61
N VAL A 101 5.34 -15.13 -7.63
CA VAL A 101 3.93 -15.14 -8.06
C VAL A 101 3.07 -14.39 -7.04
N LYS A 102 3.33 -14.61 -5.74
CA LYS A 102 2.71 -13.86 -4.63
C LYS A 102 2.93 -12.36 -4.77
N TYR A 103 4.16 -11.92 -5.03
CA TYR A 103 4.45 -10.51 -5.25
C TYR A 103 3.80 -9.93 -6.51
N GLY A 104 3.77 -10.69 -7.62
CA GLY A 104 3.04 -10.30 -8.82
C GLY A 104 1.54 -10.07 -8.55
N ARG A 105 0.92 -10.93 -7.73
CA ARG A 105 -0.47 -10.73 -7.32
C ARG A 105 -0.63 -9.53 -6.40
N MET A 106 0.28 -9.34 -5.44
CA MET A 106 0.28 -8.15 -4.57
C MET A 106 0.35 -6.86 -5.39
N GLU A 107 1.15 -6.82 -6.45
CA GLU A 107 1.23 -5.66 -7.34
C GLU A 107 -0.11 -5.37 -8.03
N SER A 108 -0.76 -6.41 -8.58
CA SER A 108 -2.06 -6.27 -9.23
C SER A 108 -3.18 -5.78 -8.29
N LEU A 109 -3.05 -6.06 -6.99
CA LEU A 109 -4.05 -5.74 -5.96
C LEU A 109 -3.69 -4.51 -5.12
N ARG A 110 -2.51 -3.90 -5.35
CA ARG A 110 -1.94 -2.81 -4.55
C ARG A 110 -2.85 -1.59 -4.40
N GLN A 111 -3.64 -1.29 -5.43
CA GLN A 111 -4.57 -0.15 -5.41
C GLN A 111 -5.79 -0.39 -4.52
N HIS A 112 -6.14 -1.66 -4.26
CA HIS A 112 -7.34 -2.03 -3.53
C HIS A 112 -7.06 -2.48 -2.10
N TYR A 113 -5.89 -3.08 -1.85
CA TYR A 113 -5.54 -3.67 -0.55
C TYR A 113 -4.20 -3.10 -0.04
N PRO A 114 -4.06 -2.82 1.26
CA PRO A 114 -2.77 -2.43 1.83
C PRO A 114 -1.72 -3.55 1.71
N VAL A 115 -0.47 -3.17 1.43
CA VAL A 115 0.65 -4.12 1.32
C VAL A 115 0.83 -4.93 2.61
N ALA A 116 0.79 -4.27 3.77
CA ALA A 116 0.88 -4.92 5.08
C ALA A 116 -0.22 -5.99 5.32
N LEU A 117 -1.41 -5.81 4.75
CA LEU A 117 -2.48 -6.81 4.84
C LEU A 117 -2.18 -7.98 3.90
N MET A 118 -1.76 -7.69 2.67
CA MET A 118 -1.44 -8.74 1.70
C MET A 118 -0.22 -9.57 2.10
N SER A 119 0.80 -8.95 2.70
CA SER A 119 2.00 -9.65 3.19
C SER A 119 1.64 -10.65 4.29
N ARG A 120 0.78 -10.25 5.24
CA ARG A 120 0.25 -11.14 6.28
C ARG A 120 -0.57 -12.29 5.69
N VAL A 121 -1.49 -11.99 4.77
CA VAL A 121 -2.39 -13.01 4.19
C VAL A 121 -1.65 -13.99 3.27
N PHE A 122 -0.61 -13.55 2.55
CA PHE A 122 0.16 -14.41 1.64
C PHE A 122 1.41 -15.03 2.27
N GLU A 123 1.67 -14.74 3.55
CA GLU A 123 2.82 -15.21 4.32
C GLU A 123 4.15 -14.85 3.65
N VAL A 124 4.30 -13.58 3.27
CA VAL A 124 5.51 -13.05 2.63
C VAL A 124 6.00 -11.79 3.34
N SER A 125 7.28 -11.46 3.18
CA SER A 125 7.83 -10.23 3.74
C SER A 125 7.36 -9.00 2.96
N GLU A 126 6.89 -7.98 3.67
CA GLU A 126 6.60 -6.66 3.09
C GLU A 126 7.87 -6.02 2.51
N SER A 127 9.02 -6.12 3.19
CA SER A 127 10.28 -5.59 2.66
C SER A 127 10.75 -6.33 1.41
N GLY A 128 10.48 -7.65 1.34
CA GLY A 128 10.75 -8.46 0.16
C GLY A 128 9.91 -8.07 -1.05
N TYR A 129 8.65 -7.69 -0.85
CA TYR A 129 7.79 -7.18 -1.92
C TYR A 129 8.34 -5.87 -2.52
N TYR A 130 8.73 -4.91 -1.69
CA TYR A 130 9.31 -3.66 -2.20
C TYR A 130 10.65 -3.90 -2.90
N ALA A 131 11.52 -4.76 -2.33
CA ALA A 131 12.76 -5.16 -2.98
C ALA A 131 12.54 -5.86 -4.33
N TRP A 132 11.50 -6.69 -4.46
CA TRP A 132 11.13 -7.33 -5.72
C TRP A 132 10.59 -6.33 -6.74
N ARG A 133 9.73 -5.39 -6.32
CA ARG A 133 9.13 -4.39 -7.21
C ARG A 133 10.16 -3.41 -7.75
N ASP A 134 11.09 -3.00 -6.89
CA ASP A 134 12.11 -2.02 -7.23
C ASP A 134 13.37 -2.70 -7.82
N ARG A 135 13.36 -4.04 -7.97
CA ARG A 135 14.49 -4.78 -8.54
C ARG A 135 14.69 -4.41 -10.01
N PRO A 136 15.86 -3.92 -10.41
CA PRO A 136 16.14 -3.65 -11.81
C PRO A 136 16.21 -4.95 -12.61
N LEU A 137 15.93 -4.86 -13.90
CA LEU A 137 16.14 -5.97 -14.82
C LEU A 137 17.61 -6.41 -14.77
N SER A 138 17.83 -7.73 -14.80
CA SER A 138 19.19 -8.27 -14.93
C SER A 138 19.78 -7.90 -16.29
N ALA A 139 21.11 -7.89 -16.42
CA ALA A 139 21.78 -7.60 -17.70
C ALA A 139 21.26 -8.49 -18.85
N ARG A 140 20.99 -9.78 -18.56
CA ARG A 140 20.37 -10.69 -19.53
C ARG A 140 18.94 -10.27 -19.90
N ALA A 141 18.14 -9.87 -18.92
CA ALA A 141 16.77 -9.43 -19.16
C ALA A 141 16.72 -8.10 -19.93
N GLN A 142 17.64 -7.17 -19.63
CA GLN A 142 17.83 -5.92 -20.38
C GLN A 142 18.19 -6.23 -21.84
N ALA A 143 19.19 -7.08 -22.08
CA ALA A 143 19.57 -7.48 -23.44
C ALA A 143 18.42 -8.16 -24.19
N ILE A 144 17.63 -9.02 -23.54
CA ILE A 144 16.44 -9.62 -24.16
C ILE A 144 15.42 -8.54 -24.51
N GLN A 145 15.17 -7.56 -23.64
CA GLN A 145 14.25 -6.45 -23.90
C GLN A 145 14.74 -5.62 -25.10
N GLU A 146 16.01 -5.23 -25.12
CA GLU A 146 16.62 -4.45 -26.21
C GLU A 146 16.54 -5.20 -27.55
N ILE A 147 16.86 -6.49 -27.56
CA ILE A 147 16.75 -7.34 -28.76
C ILE A 147 15.29 -7.47 -29.20
N THR A 148 14.36 -7.67 -28.27
CA THR A 148 12.93 -7.77 -28.57
C THR A 148 12.41 -6.47 -29.16
N GLU A 149 12.79 -5.33 -28.58
CA GLU A 149 12.43 -4.00 -29.06
C GLU A 149 13.00 -3.75 -30.47
N TYR A 150 14.27 -4.07 -30.71
CA TYR A 150 14.86 -4.02 -32.03
C TYR A 150 14.11 -4.89 -33.04
N ILE A 151 13.75 -6.12 -32.64
CA ILE A 151 13.02 -7.06 -33.48
C ILE A 151 11.66 -6.46 -33.88
N GLU A 152 10.89 -5.98 -32.90
CA GLU A 152 9.52 -5.50 -33.12
C GLU A 152 9.47 -4.15 -33.84
N ILE A 153 10.32 -3.20 -33.46
CA ILE A 153 10.29 -1.84 -33.97
C ILE A 153 10.96 -1.73 -35.33
N SER A 154 12.10 -2.40 -35.53
CA SER A 154 12.95 -2.21 -36.70
C SER A 154 12.96 -3.44 -37.62
N TYR A 155 13.36 -4.60 -37.10
CA TYR A 155 13.63 -5.76 -37.94
C TYR A 155 12.36 -6.34 -38.60
N ASN A 156 11.26 -6.46 -37.85
CA ASN A 156 9.97 -6.96 -38.34
C ASN A 156 9.35 -6.07 -39.44
N ARG A 157 9.81 -4.83 -39.60
CA ARG A 157 9.37 -3.94 -40.70
C ARG A 157 10.15 -4.18 -41.98
N GLN A 158 11.40 -4.65 -41.88
CA GLN A 158 12.33 -4.76 -43.01
C GLN A 158 12.46 -6.21 -43.53
N ARG A 159 12.51 -7.21 -42.64
CA ARG A 159 12.77 -8.60 -43.02
C ARG A 159 11.64 -9.14 -43.88
N LYS A 160 11.97 -9.69 -45.06
CA LYS A 160 10.99 -10.38 -45.90
C LYS A 160 10.99 -11.87 -45.56
N GLN A 161 9.81 -12.47 -45.45
CA GLN A 161 9.68 -13.91 -45.24
C GLN A 161 8.92 -14.55 -46.41
N ALA A 162 9.49 -15.60 -47.00
CA ALA A 162 8.86 -16.32 -48.11
C ALA A 162 7.45 -16.83 -47.75
N ARG A 163 7.27 -17.35 -46.52
CA ARG A 163 5.97 -17.80 -46.01
C ARG A 163 4.88 -16.71 -45.93
N LEU A 164 5.27 -15.43 -45.91
CA LEU A 164 4.36 -14.29 -45.90
C LEU A 164 4.18 -13.69 -47.30
N GLY A 165 4.54 -14.42 -48.36
CA GLY A 165 4.52 -13.90 -49.73
C GLY A 165 5.60 -12.83 -49.97
N TYR A 166 6.77 -13.00 -49.34
CA TYR A 166 7.88 -12.02 -49.36
C TYR A 166 7.52 -10.65 -48.77
N LEU A 167 6.44 -10.56 -47.99
CA LEU A 167 6.13 -9.41 -47.16
C LEU A 167 6.93 -9.42 -45.87
N SER A 168 7.09 -8.24 -45.29
CA SER A 168 7.56 -8.14 -43.91
C SER A 168 6.44 -8.44 -42.92
N PRO A 169 6.74 -8.96 -41.73
CA PRO A 169 5.73 -9.18 -40.69
C PRO A 169 4.84 -7.96 -40.44
N ALA A 170 5.41 -6.75 -40.40
CA ALA A 170 4.63 -5.53 -40.22
C ALA A 170 3.70 -5.23 -41.42
N ALA A 171 4.16 -5.46 -42.66
CA ALA A 171 3.35 -5.28 -43.86
C ALA A 171 2.23 -6.31 -43.95
N PHE A 172 2.52 -7.57 -43.62
CA PHE A 172 1.53 -8.64 -43.54
C PHE A 172 0.44 -8.33 -42.51
N MET A 173 0.82 -7.93 -41.29
CA MET A 173 -0.14 -7.57 -40.24
C MET A 173 -1.04 -6.40 -40.66
N ARG A 174 -0.49 -5.40 -41.37
CA ARG A 174 -1.28 -4.29 -41.91
C ARG A 174 -2.33 -4.79 -42.89
N GLN A 175 -1.93 -5.59 -43.90
CA GLN A 175 -2.87 -6.15 -44.87
C GLN A 175 -3.91 -7.06 -44.21
N TYR A 176 -3.52 -7.84 -43.19
CA TYR A 176 -4.43 -8.69 -42.45
C TYR A 176 -5.55 -7.88 -41.76
N TYR A 177 -5.18 -6.83 -41.03
CA TYR A 177 -6.18 -5.99 -40.37
C TYR A 177 -7.00 -5.16 -41.34
N GLU A 178 -6.42 -4.66 -42.43
CA GLU A 178 -7.17 -3.98 -43.50
C GLU A 178 -8.27 -4.89 -44.06
N LYS A 179 -7.97 -6.17 -44.32
CA LYS A 179 -8.96 -7.15 -44.77
C LYS A 179 -10.01 -7.48 -43.71
N LEU A 180 -9.59 -7.58 -42.44
CA LEU A 180 -10.50 -7.88 -41.33
C LEU A 180 -11.54 -6.76 -41.12
N PHE A 181 -11.14 -5.50 -41.27
CA PHE A 181 -12.02 -4.34 -41.07
C PHE A 181 -12.78 -3.90 -42.33
N ALA A 182 -12.39 -4.39 -43.50
CA ALA A 182 -13.09 -4.14 -44.76
C ALA A 182 -14.21 -5.15 -45.05
N ALA A 183 -14.35 -6.20 -44.24
CA ALA A 183 -15.39 -7.24 -44.31
C ALA A 183 -16.47 -7.02 -43.25
#